data_AF-T0Z995-F1
#
_entry.id   AF-T0Z995-F1
#
_cell.length_a   1.000
_cell.length_b   1.000
_cell.length_c   1.000
_cell.angle_alpha   90.00
_cell.angle_beta   90.00
_cell.angle_gamma   90.00
#
_symmetry.space_group_name_H-M   'P 1'
#
loop_
_entity.id
_entity.type
_entity.pdbx_description
1 polymer ?
#
loop_
_entity_poly.entity_id
_entity_poly.type
_entity_poly.pdbx_seq_one_letter_code
_entity_poly.pdbx_strand_id
1 'polypeptide(L)'
;MKMRIYFLFFLSTILLGGIFFYEMYKDTHPEWMTYQRQYYQLLAKITKKPELANSSLSLVQIWNPIMNKPDRCMTCHMGIAVPAFKTAPEPFTTHPDLAGYIGKHPFEKFGCTICHDGQGVATKVSEAHGFNVSLNYQPKRGAFAEASCLKCHTDLFKPGINPPMTPFLNLAKKTIVQKGCGSCHTMTQFNLHGVLAPDLSGFGSRTELGFYNVHDFNHVGGLHSEREWEWEH
;
A
#
# COMPACT_ATOMS: atom_id res chain seq x y z
N MET A 1 -35.01 26.87 36.78
CA MET A 1 -33.74 26.09 36.76
C MET A 1 -33.93 24.67 36.24
N LYS A 2 -34.82 23.84 36.83
CA LYS A 2 -35.08 22.44 36.41
C LYS A 2 -35.46 22.27 34.92
N MET A 3 -36.34 23.12 34.38
CA MET A 3 -36.76 23.05 32.97
C MET A 3 -35.62 23.29 31.97
N ARG A 4 -34.63 24.12 32.31
CA ARG A 4 -33.42 24.32 31.49
C ARG A 4 -32.52 23.08 31.52
N ILE A 5 -32.41 22.41 32.67
CA ILE A 5 -31.63 21.18 32.81
C ILE A 5 -32.26 20.06 31.98
N TYR A 6 -33.59 19.87 32.05
CA TYR A 6 -34.27 18.87 31.22
C TYR A 6 -34.18 19.17 29.72
N PHE A 7 -34.26 20.44 29.33
CA PHE A 7 -34.08 20.85 27.94
C PHE A 7 -32.66 20.55 27.43
N LEU A 8 -31.62 20.90 28.21
CA LEU A 8 -30.23 20.59 27.86
C LEU A 8 -29.98 19.08 27.78
N PHE A 9 -30.55 18.30 28.71
CA PHE A 9 -30.46 16.84 28.70
C PHE A 9 -31.15 16.22 27.48
N PHE A 10 -32.31 16.75 27.09
CA PHE A 10 -33.01 16.33 25.88
C PHE A 10 -32.18 16.64 24.62
N LEU A 11 -31.62 17.85 24.53
CA LEU A 11 -30.75 18.25 23.42
C LEU A 11 -29.50 17.36 23.33
N SER A 12 -28.85 17.07 24.46
CA SER A 12 -27.67 16.20 24.47
C SER A 12 -28.02 14.76 24.08
N THR A 13 -29.20 14.27 24.47
CA THR A 13 -29.67 12.93 24.08
C THR A 13 -29.92 12.85 22.58
N ILE A 14 -30.56 13.86 21.98
CA ILE A 14 -30.74 13.94 20.53
C ILE A 14 -29.39 14.00 19.80
N LEU A 15 -28.45 14.81 20.30
CA LEU A 15 -27.11 14.92 19.72
C LEU A 15 -26.40 13.57 19.72
N LEU A 16 -26.38 12.86 20.87
CA LEU A 16 -25.76 11.55 20.99
C LEU A 16 -26.46 10.50 20.10
N GLY A 17 -27.79 10.52 20.04
CA GLY A 17 -28.56 9.67 19.14
C GLY A 17 -28.19 9.92 17.68
N GLY A 18 -28.12 11.19 17.26
CA GLY A 18 -27.71 11.58 15.91
C GLY A 18 -26.30 11.12 15.56
N ILE A 19 -25.33 11.28 16.47
CA ILE A 19 -23.96 10.79 16.29
C ILE A 19 -23.94 9.26 16.16
N PHE A 20 -24.68 8.54 17.01
CA PHE A 20 -24.78 7.08 16.94
C PHE A 20 -25.34 6.61 15.59
N PHE A 21 -26.45 7.22 15.13
CA PHE A 21 -27.02 6.89 13.82
C PHE A 21 -26.07 7.21 12.67
N TYR A 22 -25.34 8.33 12.76
CA TYR A 22 -24.32 8.70 11.77
C TYR A 22 -23.18 7.68 11.72
N GLU A 23 -22.64 7.26 12.87
CA GLU A 23 -21.57 6.26 12.93
C GLU A 23 -22.05 4.88 12.46
N MET A 24 -23.26 4.46 12.84
CA MET A 24 -23.87 3.22 12.36
C MET A 24 -24.09 3.25 10.83
N TYR A 25 -24.51 4.38 10.28
CA TYR A 25 -24.63 4.56 8.84
C TYR A 25 -23.25 4.43 8.16
N LYS A 26 -22.22 5.07 8.72
CA LYS A 26 -20.84 4.98 8.20
C LYS A 26 -20.30 3.55 8.23
N ASP A 27 -20.58 2.81 9.30
CA ASP A 27 -20.10 1.42 9.48
C ASP A 27 -20.82 0.44 8.53
N THR A 28 -22.10 0.68 8.25
CA THR A 28 -22.90 -0.14 7.31
C THR A 28 -22.68 0.23 5.83
N HIS A 29 -22.10 1.40 5.55
CA HIS A 29 -21.80 1.89 4.20
C HIS A 29 -20.32 2.25 4.02
N PRO A 30 -19.40 1.28 4.24
CA PRO A 30 -17.98 1.54 4.15
C PRO A 30 -17.56 1.89 2.71
N GLU A 31 -16.49 2.68 2.60
CA GLU A 31 -16.04 3.29 1.35
C GLU A 31 -15.82 2.27 0.22
N TRP A 32 -15.27 1.10 0.54
CA TRP A 32 -14.98 0.03 -0.42
C TRP A 32 -16.22 -0.46 -1.20
N MET A 33 -17.41 -0.41 -0.61
CA MET A 33 -18.65 -0.85 -1.29
C MET A 33 -18.94 -0.01 -2.52
N THR A 34 -18.59 1.27 -2.49
CA THR A 34 -18.77 2.18 -3.64
C THR A 34 -17.85 1.78 -4.79
N TYR A 35 -16.59 1.43 -4.51
CA TYR A 35 -15.66 0.93 -5.54
C TYR A 35 -16.13 -0.39 -6.15
N GLN A 36 -16.63 -1.32 -5.34
CA GLN A 36 -17.17 -2.58 -5.88
C GLN A 36 -18.40 -2.38 -6.74
N ARG A 37 -19.34 -1.51 -6.34
CA ARG A 37 -20.50 -1.15 -7.17
C ARG A 37 -20.06 -0.57 -8.51
N GLN A 38 -19.11 0.36 -8.51
CA GLN A 38 -18.57 0.96 -9.73
C GLN A 38 -17.88 -0.09 -10.62
N TYR A 39 -17.09 -0.98 -10.04
CA TYR A 39 -16.46 -2.09 -10.76
C TYR A 39 -17.51 -2.97 -11.44
N TYR A 40 -18.56 -3.39 -10.73
CA TYR A 40 -19.58 -4.27 -11.28
C TYR A 40 -20.40 -3.61 -12.40
N GLN A 41 -20.68 -2.31 -12.26
CA GLN A 41 -21.26 -1.51 -13.35
C GLN A 41 -20.34 -1.46 -14.57
N LEU A 42 -19.03 -1.31 -14.36
CA LEU A 42 -18.05 -1.29 -15.45
C LEU A 42 -17.89 -2.68 -16.09
N LEU A 43 -17.87 -3.74 -15.27
CA LEU A 43 -17.81 -5.13 -15.71
C LEU A 43 -19.02 -5.47 -16.59
N ALA A 44 -20.23 -5.09 -16.16
CA ALA A 44 -21.45 -5.29 -16.93
C ALA A 44 -21.38 -4.60 -18.31
N LYS A 45 -20.84 -3.38 -18.37
CA LYS A 45 -20.65 -2.64 -19.64
C LYS A 45 -19.61 -3.31 -20.54
N ILE A 46 -18.44 -3.68 -20.00
CA ILE A 46 -17.34 -4.30 -20.76
C ILE A 46 -17.74 -5.68 -21.30
N THR A 47 -18.42 -6.49 -20.49
CA THR A 47 -18.82 -7.86 -20.84
C THR A 47 -20.17 -7.93 -21.57
N LYS A 48 -20.89 -6.81 -21.68
CA LYS A 48 -22.26 -6.70 -22.22
C LYS A 48 -23.28 -7.59 -21.49
N LYS A 49 -23.09 -7.73 -20.17
CA LYS A 49 -23.93 -8.56 -19.28
C LYS A 49 -24.54 -7.69 -18.18
N PRO A 50 -25.74 -7.13 -18.39
CA PRO A 50 -26.36 -6.20 -17.45
C PRO A 50 -26.62 -6.83 -16.06
N GLU A 51 -26.80 -8.15 -15.99
CA GLU A 51 -27.02 -8.88 -14.75
C GLU A 51 -25.87 -8.73 -13.74
N LEU A 52 -24.63 -8.47 -14.23
CA LEU A 52 -23.47 -8.33 -13.37
C LEU A 52 -23.46 -7.01 -12.58
N ALA A 53 -24.23 -5.99 -12.99
CA ALA A 53 -24.21 -4.68 -12.35
C ALA A 53 -24.71 -4.70 -10.89
N ASN A 54 -25.53 -5.70 -10.54
CA ASN A 54 -26.11 -5.90 -9.20
C ASN A 54 -25.49 -7.09 -8.46
N SER A 55 -24.27 -7.49 -8.84
CA SER A 55 -23.55 -8.57 -8.16
C SER A 55 -23.38 -8.26 -6.67
N SER A 56 -23.37 -9.30 -5.84
CA SER A 56 -23.19 -9.18 -4.40
C SER A 56 -21.84 -8.55 -4.07
N LEU A 57 -21.85 -7.61 -3.14
CA LEU A 57 -20.65 -6.96 -2.63
C LEU A 57 -20.09 -7.78 -1.48
N SER A 58 -18.77 -7.97 -1.45
CA SER A 58 -18.11 -8.73 -0.39
C SER A 58 -16.69 -8.25 -0.21
N LEU A 59 -16.24 -8.20 1.04
CA LEU A 59 -14.84 -7.95 1.36
C LEU A 59 -13.97 -9.08 0.78
N VAL A 60 -12.97 -8.73 -0.01
CA VAL A 60 -11.97 -9.68 -0.51
C VAL A 60 -10.80 -9.63 0.46
N GLN A 61 -10.52 -10.75 1.14
CA GLN A 61 -9.37 -10.87 2.02
C GLN A 61 -8.52 -12.06 1.61
N ILE A 62 -7.24 -11.78 1.38
CA ILE A 62 -6.20 -12.76 1.14
C ILE A 62 -5.34 -12.85 2.39
N TRP A 63 -4.90 -14.07 2.72
CA TRP A 63 -3.94 -14.31 3.77
C TRP A 63 -2.65 -14.82 3.16
N ASN A 64 -1.55 -14.07 3.30
CA ASN A 64 -0.25 -14.57 2.89
C ASN A 64 0.43 -15.30 4.06
N PRO A 65 0.68 -16.62 3.94
CA PRO A 65 1.28 -17.39 5.02
C PRO A 65 2.80 -17.19 5.14
N ILE A 66 3.48 -16.74 4.08
CA ILE A 66 4.95 -16.58 4.06
C ILE A 66 5.36 -15.36 4.90
N MET A 67 4.64 -14.25 4.73
CA MET A 67 4.88 -12.98 5.39
C MET A 67 3.96 -12.77 6.60
N ASN A 68 3.02 -13.68 6.84
CA ASN A 68 2.04 -13.60 7.93
C ASN A 68 1.24 -12.29 7.90
N LYS A 69 0.77 -11.89 6.72
CA LYS A 69 0.07 -10.62 6.50
C LYS A 69 -1.25 -10.82 5.77
N PRO A 70 -2.34 -10.17 6.24
CA PRO A 70 -3.58 -10.08 5.49
C PRO A 70 -3.51 -8.98 4.42
N ASP A 71 -4.27 -9.15 3.35
CA ASP A 71 -4.37 -8.20 2.24
C ASP A 71 -5.82 -8.09 1.77
N ARG A 72 -6.34 -6.87 1.69
CA ARG A 72 -7.70 -6.56 1.24
C ARG A 72 -7.73 -5.62 0.04
N CYS A 73 -6.60 -5.40 -0.62
CA CYS A 73 -6.47 -4.40 -1.69
C CYS A 73 -7.41 -4.72 -2.87
N MET A 74 -7.58 -6.00 -3.19
CA MET A 74 -8.53 -6.46 -4.21
C MET A 74 -10.00 -6.25 -3.83
N THR A 75 -10.33 -5.75 -2.63
CA THR A 75 -11.70 -5.31 -2.34
C THR A 75 -12.08 -4.11 -3.21
N CYS A 76 -11.17 -3.15 -3.41
CA CYS A 76 -11.40 -1.97 -4.27
C CYS A 76 -10.79 -2.16 -5.67
N HIS A 77 -9.60 -2.77 -5.76
CA HIS A 77 -8.85 -2.96 -7.00
C HIS A 77 -9.25 -4.24 -7.76
N MET A 78 -10.56 -4.50 -7.92
CA MET A 78 -11.05 -5.78 -8.45
C MET A 78 -10.67 -6.06 -9.90
N GLY A 79 -10.36 -5.03 -10.69
CA GLY A 79 -9.94 -5.20 -12.09
C GLY A 79 -8.47 -5.61 -12.26
N ILE A 80 -7.69 -5.64 -11.19
CA ILE A 80 -6.24 -5.88 -11.24
C ILE A 80 -5.87 -7.20 -11.91
N ALA A 81 -6.69 -8.24 -11.72
CA ALA A 81 -6.50 -9.58 -12.26
C ALA A 81 -7.28 -9.83 -13.57
N VAL A 82 -8.02 -8.85 -14.09
CA VAL A 82 -8.98 -9.05 -15.19
C VAL A 82 -8.45 -8.43 -16.48
N PRO A 83 -7.99 -9.20 -17.47
CA PRO A 83 -7.38 -8.66 -18.70
C PRO A 83 -8.24 -7.66 -19.48
N ALA A 84 -9.57 -7.78 -19.38
CA ALA A 84 -10.52 -6.89 -20.06
C ALA A 84 -10.50 -5.45 -19.53
N PHE A 85 -9.87 -5.20 -18.38
CA PHE A 85 -9.78 -3.89 -17.73
C PHE A 85 -8.50 -3.12 -18.07
N LYS A 86 -7.74 -3.54 -19.09
CA LYS A 86 -6.46 -2.92 -19.44
C LYS A 86 -6.55 -1.41 -19.72
N THR A 87 -7.70 -0.94 -20.22
CA THR A 87 -7.98 0.48 -20.50
C THR A 87 -9.02 1.08 -19.56
N ALA A 88 -9.36 0.38 -18.47
CA ALA A 88 -10.25 0.91 -17.45
C ALA A 88 -9.56 2.04 -16.68
N PRO A 89 -10.31 2.98 -16.09
CA PRO A 89 -9.75 3.97 -15.19
C PRO A 89 -9.31 3.33 -13.86
N GLU A 90 -8.36 3.98 -13.19
CA GLU A 90 -8.04 3.67 -11.81
C GLU A 90 -9.29 3.81 -10.90
N PRO A 91 -9.47 2.94 -9.90
CA PRO A 91 -8.57 1.88 -9.43
C PRO A 91 -8.76 0.51 -10.11
N PHE A 92 -9.51 0.45 -11.22
CA PHE A 92 -9.91 -0.82 -11.84
C PHE A 92 -8.98 -1.29 -12.95
N THR A 93 -7.93 -0.55 -13.27
CA THR A 93 -6.96 -0.92 -14.29
C THR A 93 -6.34 -2.29 -14.01
N THR A 94 -6.19 -3.10 -15.06
CA THR A 94 -5.47 -4.37 -14.97
C THR A 94 -4.00 -4.17 -14.63
N HIS A 95 -3.40 -5.12 -13.90
CA HIS A 95 -1.97 -5.12 -13.63
C HIS A 95 -1.17 -5.10 -14.95
N PRO A 96 -0.13 -4.25 -15.07
CA PRO A 96 0.62 -4.09 -16.32
C PRO A 96 1.37 -5.37 -16.75
N ASP A 97 1.70 -6.23 -15.79
CA ASP A 97 2.47 -7.46 -16.02
C ASP A 97 1.76 -8.72 -15.48
N LEU A 98 0.57 -9.03 -15.98
CA LEU A 98 -0.16 -10.25 -15.61
C LEU A 98 0.59 -11.54 -15.99
N ALA A 99 1.27 -11.55 -17.14
CA ALA A 99 1.93 -12.74 -17.67
C ALA A 99 3.36 -12.94 -17.12
N GLY A 100 4.03 -11.88 -16.66
CA GLY A 100 5.37 -11.95 -16.09
C GLY A 100 5.35 -12.28 -14.60
N TYR A 101 5.57 -11.30 -13.74
CA TYR A 101 5.70 -11.52 -12.28
C TYR A 101 4.51 -12.23 -11.68
N ILE A 102 3.30 -11.81 -12.05
CA ILE A 102 2.05 -12.33 -11.48
C ILE A 102 1.82 -13.79 -11.86
N GLY A 103 2.30 -14.23 -13.04
CA GLY A 103 2.28 -15.64 -13.41
C GLY A 103 3.02 -16.55 -12.42
N LYS A 104 4.04 -16.02 -11.72
CA LYS A 104 4.77 -16.71 -10.65
C LYS A 104 4.35 -16.27 -9.24
N HIS A 105 3.69 -15.12 -9.13
CA HIS A 105 3.21 -14.50 -7.91
C HIS A 105 1.70 -14.20 -8.00
N PRO A 106 0.84 -15.24 -8.03
CA PRO A 106 -0.60 -15.02 -8.13
C PRO A 106 -1.12 -14.24 -6.92
N PHE A 107 -2.02 -13.29 -7.18
CA PHE A 107 -2.55 -12.38 -6.16
C PHE A 107 -3.23 -13.14 -5.01
N GLU A 108 -3.91 -14.24 -5.30
CA GLU A 108 -4.64 -15.06 -4.34
C GLU A 108 -3.72 -15.72 -3.30
N LYS A 109 -2.42 -15.82 -3.61
CA LYS A 109 -1.40 -16.39 -2.72
C LYS A 109 -0.53 -15.31 -2.07
N PHE A 110 -0.15 -14.29 -2.85
CA PHE A 110 0.82 -13.29 -2.40
C PHE A 110 0.16 -12.00 -1.86
N GLY A 111 -1.01 -11.62 -2.36
CA GLY A 111 -1.58 -10.30 -2.09
C GLY A 111 -0.76 -9.18 -2.74
N CYS A 112 -1.19 -7.95 -2.53
CA CYS A 112 -0.61 -6.76 -3.14
C CYS A 112 0.52 -6.18 -2.29
N THR A 113 0.33 -6.16 -0.97
CA THR A 113 1.22 -5.56 0.04
C THR A 113 2.62 -6.16 0.10
N ILE A 114 2.84 -7.35 -0.44
CA ILE A 114 4.20 -7.92 -0.50
C ILE A 114 5.10 -7.11 -1.43
N CYS A 115 4.59 -6.79 -2.61
CA CYS A 115 5.30 -5.99 -3.61
C CYS A 115 5.12 -4.50 -3.33
N HIS A 116 3.87 -4.11 -3.08
CA HIS A 116 3.46 -2.73 -3.00
C HIS A 116 3.44 -2.16 -1.60
N ASP A 117 3.68 -2.90 -0.52
CA ASP A 117 3.52 -2.38 0.85
C ASP A 117 2.11 -1.74 1.06
N GLY A 118 1.95 -0.81 1.99
CA GLY A 118 0.64 -0.28 2.38
C GLY A 118 0.00 -0.99 3.58
N GLN A 119 -1.24 -0.60 3.89
CA GLN A 119 -2.02 -1.20 4.96
C GLN A 119 -3.02 -2.22 4.42
N GLY A 120 -2.63 -3.49 4.46
CA GLY A 120 -3.43 -4.59 3.90
C GLY A 120 -4.78 -4.83 4.57
N VAL A 121 -4.99 -4.42 5.83
CA VAL A 121 -6.30 -4.59 6.50
C VAL A 121 -7.27 -3.45 6.28
N ALA A 122 -6.81 -2.33 5.72
CA ALA A 122 -7.63 -1.14 5.58
C ALA A 122 -8.76 -1.35 4.57
N THR A 123 -9.86 -0.64 4.80
CA THR A 123 -11.04 -0.67 3.93
C THR A 123 -11.49 0.73 3.49
N LYS A 124 -10.67 1.73 3.82
CA LYS A 124 -10.78 3.13 3.39
C LYS A 124 -9.51 3.55 2.68
N VAL A 125 -9.64 4.44 1.70
CA VAL A 125 -8.50 4.88 0.88
C VAL A 125 -7.43 5.57 1.73
N SER A 126 -7.84 6.46 2.64
CA SER A 126 -6.90 7.16 3.52
C SER A 126 -6.20 6.26 4.53
N GLU A 127 -6.75 5.10 4.86
CA GLU A 127 -6.10 4.15 5.76
C GLU A 127 -5.21 3.16 4.98
N ALA A 128 -5.62 2.78 3.76
CA ALA A 128 -4.88 1.86 2.90
C ALA A 128 -3.67 2.51 2.24
N HIS A 129 -3.84 3.75 1.79
CA HIS A 129 -2.86 4.53 1.03
C HIS A 129 -2.33 5.75 1.77
N GLY A 130 -2.99 6.16 2.86
CA GLY A 130 -2.74 7.48 3.41
C GLY A 130 -1.49 7.57 4.28
N PHE A 131 -1.07 8.82 4.39
CA PHE A 131 0.08 9.33 5.12
C PHE A 131 -0.19 9.54 6.62
N ASN A 132 -1.30 9.03 7.16
CA ASN A 132 -1.44 9.13 8.61
C ASN A 132 -0.23 8.40 9.19
N VAL A 133 0.40 8.94 10.24
CA VAL A 133 1.52 8.32 10.98
C VAL A 133 1.13 6.97 11.62
N SER A 134 0.06 6.34 11.12
CA SER A 134 -0.31 4.95 11.24
C SER A 134 0.85 4.05 10.82
N LEU A 135 1.60 3.59 11.83
CA LEU A 135 2.19 2.27 12.11
C LEU A 135 2.75 1.37 10.97
N ASN A 136 2.45 1.56 9.69
CA ASN A 136 2.78 0.67 8.58
C ASN A 136 3.50 1.42 7.44
N TYR A 137 3.71 0.72 6.33
CA TYR A 137 4.50 1.15 5.18
C TYR A 137 3.65 1.93 4.17
N GLN A 138 4.21 2.95 3.51
CA GLN A 138 3.56 3.56 2.35
C GLN A 138 3.48 2.59 1.16
N PRO A 139 2.42 2.66 0.34
CA PRO A 139 2.38 1.87 -0.86
C PRO A 139 3.49 2.26 -1.86
N LYS A 140 4.39 1.33 -2.15
CA LYS A 140 5.38 1.42 -3.23
C LYS A 140 4.68 1.44 -4.59
N ARG A 141 5.10 2.36 -5.45
CA ARG A 141 4.60 2.50 -6.83
C ARG A 141 5.76 2.46 -7.82
N GLY A 142 5.49 1.94 -9.02
CA GLY A 142 6.45 1.91 -10.12
C GLY A 142 7.78 1.24 -9.74
N ALA A 143 8.88 1.91 -10.05
CA ALA A 143 10.26 1.44 -9.83
C ALA A 143 10.51 0.92 -8.41
N PHE A 144 9.87 1.54 -7.42
CA PHE A 144 10.06 1.19 -6.02
C PHE A 144 9.51 -0.19 -5.64
N ALA A 145 8.52 -0.71 -6.37
CA ALA A 145 7.98 -2.04 -6.10
C ALA A 145 9.04 -3.15 -6.31
N GLU A 146 10.03 -2.92 -7.19
CA GLU A 146 11.12 -3.89 -7.41
C GLU A 146 12.03 -4.07 -6.20
N ALA A 147 12.12 -3.08 -5.31
CA ALA A 147 12.86 -3.23 -4.06
C ALA A 147 12.29 -4.36 -3.19
N SER A 148 11.00 -4.66 -3.33
CA SER A 148 10.34 -5.74 -2.59
C SER A 148 10.73 -7.14 -3.07
N CYS A 149 11.32 -7.29 -4.26
CA CYS A 149 11.83 -8.59 -4.74
C CYS A 149 12.88 -9.16 -3.75
N LEU A 150 13.69 -8.29 -3.16
CA LEU A 150 14.73 -8.64 -2.19
C LEU A 150 14.20 -9.18 -0.86
N LYS A 151 12.90 -9.03 -0.55
CA LYS A 151 12.28 -9.56 0.67
C LYS A 151 12.35 -11.10 0.72
N CYS A 152 12.31 -11.74 -0.44
CA CYS A 152 12.38 -13.20 -0.57
C CYS A 152 13.57 -13.66 -1.42
N HIS A 153 13.88 -12.94 -2.50
CA HIS A 153 14.99 -13.25 -3.40
C HIS A 153 16.28 -12.58 -2.93
N THR A 154 16.83 -13.07 -1.82
CA THR A 154 18.08 -12.54 -1.24
C THR A 154 19.31 -12.81 -2.12
N ASP A 155 19.22 -13.77 -3.03
CA ASP A 155 20.23 -14.01 -4.07
C ASP A 155 20.42 -12.78 -4.97
N LEU A 156 19.40 -11.94 -5.15
CA LEU A 156 19.50 -10.72 -5.94
C LEU A 156 20.44 -9.67 -5.32
N PHE A 157 20.87 -9.80 -4.07
CA PHE A 157 21.94 -8.95 -3.52
C PHE A 157 23.32 -9.29 -4.12
N LYS A 158 23.51 -10.52 -4.63
CA LYS A 158 24.81 -10.96 -5.14
C LYS A 158 25.21 -10.20 -6.42
N PRO A 159 26.51 -9.88 -6.57
CA PRO A 159 27.03 -9.37 -7.84
C PRO A 159 26.75 -10.34 -8.99
N GLY A 160 26.43 -9.81 -10.17
CA GLY A 160 26.20 -10.60 -11.39
C GLY A 160 24.79 -11.18 -11.55
N ILE A 161 23.97 -11.25 -10.49
CA ILE A 161 22.57 -11.69 -10.59
C ILE A 161 21.68 -10.47 -10.87
N ASN A 162 21.33 -10.25 -12.13
CA ASN A 162 20.56 -9.07 -12.56
C ASN A 162 19.45 -9.50 -13.55
N PRO A 163 18.30 -10.01 -13.07
CA PRO A 163 17.21 -10.43 -13.93
C PRO A 163 16.74 -9.26 -14.81
N PRO A 164 16.51 -9.45 -16.12
CA PRO A 164 16.12 -8.37 -17.02
C PRO A 164 14.77 -7.74 -16.65
N MET A 165 13.93 -8.49 -15.94
CA MET A 165 12.62 -8.04 -15.49
C MET A 165 12.68 -6.98 -14.39
N THR A 166 13.80 -6.83 -13.66
CA THR A 166 13.98 -5.87 -12.55
C THR A 166 14.96 -4.74 -12.91
N PRO A 167 14.69 -3.92 -13.95
CA PRO A 167 15.63 -2.91 -14.42
C PRO A 167 15.98 -1.85 -13.36
N PHE A 168 15.03 -1.44 -12.51
CA PHE A 168 15.27 -0.42 -11.51
C PHE A 168 16.08 -0.95 -10.33
N LEU A 169 15.83 -2.19 -9.89
CA LEU A 169 16.67 -2.85 -8.90
C LEU A 169 18.09 -3.04 -9.43
N ASN A 170 18.25 -3.47 -10.68
CA ASN A 170 19.56 -3.64 -11.31
C ASN A 170 20.32 -2.30 -11.38
N LEU A 171 19.61 -1.22 -11.73
CA LEU A 171 20.16 0.12 -11.72
C LEU A 171 20.59 0.55 -10.32
N ALA A 172 19.74 0.33 -9.30
CA ALA A 172 20.05 0.67 -7.91
C ALA A 172 21.34 -0.04 -7.42
N LYS A 173 21.44 -1.35 -7.66
CA LYS A 173 22.65 -2.14 -7.35
C LYS A 173 23.90 -1.58 -8.02
N LYS A 174 23.80 -1.23 -9.31
CA LYS A 174 24.91 -0.62 -10.06
C LYS A 174 25.30 0.73 -9.49
N THR A 175 24.34 1.57 -9.14
CA THR A 175 24.57 2.90 -8.57
C THR A 175 25.31 2.82 -7.24
N ILE A 176 24.97 1.87 -6.35
CA ILE A 176 25.66 1.65 -5.07
C ILE A 176 27.16 1.48 -5.27
N VAL A 177 27.55 0.65 -6.24
CA VAL A 177 28.97 0.39 -6.56
C VAL A 177 29.60 1.60 -7.25
N GLN A 178 28.95 2.17 -8.26
CA GLN A 178 29.52 3.26 -9.05
C GLN A 178 29.70 4.56 -8.28
N LYS A 179 28.81 4.83 -7.31
CA LYS A 179 28.92 6.00 -6.43
C LYS A 179 29.76 5.73 -5.19
N GLY A 180 30.23 4.51 -5.00
CA GLY A 180 31.08 4.14 -3.86
C GLY A 180 30.37 4.30 -2.52
N CYS A 181 29.06 4.02 -2.45
CA CYS A 181 28.27 4.21 -1.23
C CYS A 181 28.87 3.46 -0.03
N GLY A 182 29.44 2.27 -0.29
CA GLY A 182 30.09 1.43 0.71
C GLY A 182 31.38 1.99 1.32
N SER A 183 31.95 3.07 0.76
CA SER A 183 33.09 3.77 1.36
C SER A 183 32.71 4.49 2.65
N CYS A 184 31.46 4.98 2.73
CA CYS A 184 30.97 5.72 3.90
C CYS A 184 29.90 4.93 4.66
N HIS A 185 28.94 4.32 3.96
CA HIS A 185 27.80 3.63 4.55
C HIS A 185 28.05 2.13 4.73
N THR A 186 27.57 1.57 5.85
CA THR A 186 27.42 0.12 5.99
C THR A 186 26.18 -0.34 5.23
N MET A 187 26.32 -1.45 4.49
CA MET A 187 25.24 -2.14 3.79
C MET A 187 25.50 -3.65 3.84
N THR A 188 25.07 -4.28 4.93
CA THR A 188 25.39 -5.70 5.23
C THR A 188 24.97 -6.65 4.12
N GLN A 189 23.83 -6.42 3.46
CA GLN A 189 23.33 -7.26 2.37
C GLN A 189 24.23 -7.21 1.13
N PHE A 190 24.98 -6.11 0.95
CA PHE A 190 25.96 -5.94 -0.12
C PHE A 190 27.40 -6.27 0.34
N ASN A 191 27.58 -6.74 1.59
CA ASN A 191 28.89 -6.96 2.21
C ASN A 191 29.77 -5.69 2.21
N LEU A 192 29.16 -4.52 2.45
CA LEU A 192 29.85 -3.24 2.55
C LEU A 192 29.88 -2.79 4.02
N HIS A 193 31.04 -2.33 4.48
CA HIS A 193 31.34 -2.08 5.90
C HIS A 193 31.83 -0.65 6.15
N GLY A 194 31.27 0.34 5.44
CA GLY A 194 31.62 1.75 5.64
C GLY A 194 31.21 2.23 7.03
N VAL A 195 32.06 3.02 7.69
CA VAL A 195 31.88 3.45 9.09
C VAL A 195 31.71 4.96 9.28
N LEU A 196 31.76 5.73 8.19
CA LEU A 196 31.79 7.20 8.23
C LEU A 196 30.39 7.83 8.18
N ALA A 197 29.38 7.09 7.73
CA ALA A 197 28.01 7.54 7.57
C ALA A 197 27.02 6.51 8.14
N PRO A 198 25.72 6.86 8.30
CA PRO A 198 24.73 5.97 8.90
C PRO A 198 24.64 4.60 8.22
N ASP A 199 24.31 3.57 9.00
CA ASP A 199 24.06 2.22 8.48
C ASP A 199 22.76 2.19 7.66
N LEU A 200 22.88 1.79 6.39
CA LEU A 200 21.75 1.71 5.46
C LEU A 200 21.15 0.30 5.37
N SER A 201 21.70 -0.68 6.08
CA SER A 201 21.27 -2.09 6.03
C SER A 201 19.78 -2.27 6.32
N GLY A 202 19.24 -1.51 7.27
CA GLY A 202 17.84 -1.59 7.69
C GLY A 202 16.98 -0.43 7.22
N PHE A 203 17.51 0.47 6.40
CA PHE A 203 16.92 1.79 6.18
C PHE A 203 15.49 1.71 5.62
N GLY A 204 15.30 1.07 4.46
CA GLY A 204 13.97 0.87 3.84
C GLY A 204 13.12 -0.27 4.44
N SER A 205 13.45 -0.75 5.65
CA SER A 205 12.67 -1.77 6.37
C SER A 205 11.81 -1.20 7.48
N ARG A 206 11.99 0.10 7.79
CA ARG A 206 11.26 0.82 8.83
C ARG A 206 9.82 1.06 8.38
N THR A 207 8.90 1.08 9.34
CA THR A 207 7.55 1.60 9.10
C THR A 207 7.62 3.12 9.06
N GLU A 208 6.62 3.77 8.46
CA GLU A 208 6.57 5.24 8.43
C GLU A 208 6.69 5.85 9.83
N LEU A 209 5.98 5.29 10.82
CA LEU A 209 6.10 5.75 12.20
C LEU A 209 7.50 5.52 12.77
N GLY A 210 8.10 4.35 12.50
CA GLY A 210 9.45 4.02 12.95
C GLY A 210 10.51 4.91 12.31
N PHE A 211 10.28 5.34 11.07
CA PHE A 211 11.13 6.28 10.35
C PHE A 211 10.94 7.71 10.87
N TYR A 212 9.70 8.16 11.02
CA TYR A 212 9.32 9.47 11.56
C TYR A 212 9.91 9.74 12.95
N ASN A 213 9.90 8.73 13.83
CA ASN A 213 10.37 8.88 15.20
C ASN A 213 11.90 9.06 15.33
N VAL A 214 12.68 8.80 14.27
CA VAL A 214 14.15 8.82 14.34
C VAL A 214 14.80 9.74 13.32
N HIS A 215 14.01 10.45 12.50
CA HIS A 215 14.50 11.43 11.53
C HIS A 215 13.79 12.77 11.70
N ASP A 216 14.46 13.85 11.34
CA ASP A 216 13.87 15.18 11.35
C ASP A 216 13.09 15.43 10.05
N PHE A 217 11.82 15.79 10.20
CA PHE A 217 10.90 16.10 9.10
C PHE A 217 10.62 17.60 8.94
N ASN A 218 11.22 18.46 9.78
CA ASN A 218 10.99 19.92 9.76
C ASN A 218 11.42 20.58 8.44
N HIS A 219 12.28 19.91 7.68
CA HIS A 219 12.83 20.38 6.42
C HIS A 219 12.40 19.52 5.22
N VAL A 220 11.43 18.62 5.41
CA VAL A 220 10.86 17.83 4.32
C VAL A 220 9.70 18.60 3.72
N GLY A 221 9.68 18.78 2.40
CA GLY A 221 8.56 19.37 1.69
C GLY A 221 7.35 18.42 1.60
N GLY A 222 6.21 18.96 1.21
CA GLY A 222 5.06 18.14 0.82
C GLY A 222 4.39 17.42 2.00
N LEU A 223 4.29 16.10 1.91
CA LEU A 223 3.53 15.29 2.84
C LEU A 223 4.35 14.80 4.04
N HIS A 224 5.66 15.03 4.13
CA HIS A 224 6.51 14.54 5.24
C HIS A 224 6.55 13.01 5.36
N SER A 225 6.56 12.29 4.24
CA SER A 225 6.72 10.83 4.18
C SER A 225 8.16 10.36 4.20
N GLU A 226 8.41 9.12 4.62
CA GLU A 226 9.71 8.45 4.48
C GLU A 226 10.24 8.69 3.06
N ARG A 227 9.41 8.50 2.03
CA ARG A 227 9.81 8.70 0.62
C ARG A 227 10.25 10.11 0.26
N GLU A 228 9.57 11.13 0.77
CA GLU A 228 9.98 12.52 0.53
C GLU A 228 11.26 12.82 1.29
N TRP A 229 11.39 12.29 2.51
CA TRP A 229 12.62 12.38 3.28
C TRP A 229 13.80 11.75 2.52
N GLU A 230 13.65 10.51 2.05
CA GLU A 230 14.66 9.77 1.27
C GLU A 230 15.04 10.46 -0.04
N TRP A 231 14.16 11.28 -0.59
CA TRP A 231 14.39 12.02 -1.82
C TRP A 231 15.11 13.35 -1.56
N GLU A 232 14.81 14.00 -0.44
CA GLU A 232 15.31 15.33 -0.10
C GLU A 232 16.62 15.31 0.72
N HIS A 233 16.94 14.19 1.39
CA HIS A 233 18.06 14.04 2.32
C HIS A 233 18.89 12.78 2.02
#